data_AF-A0A674BZ35-F1
#
_entry.id   AF-A0A674BZ35-F1
#
_cell.length_a   1.000
_cell.length_b   1.000
_cell.length_c   1.000
_cell.angle_alpha   90.00
_cell.angle_beta   90.00
_cell.angle_gamma   90.00
#
_symmetry.space_group_name_H-M   'P 1'
#
loop_
_entity.id
_entity.type
_entity.pdbx_description
1 polymer ?
#
loop_
_entity_poly.entity_id
_entity_poly.type
_entity_poly.pdbx_seq_one_letter_code
_entity_poly.pdbx_strand_id
1 'polypeptide(L)'
;MSQAGEQTNPPSGGGGGGGEEETTPLLALAPDADLQEESLALGPTHVSASPAFQCLDQLFSTGKISGTKAAKLKASFSLLHDTLKSSQQSEIRLLQEAKRFRAELERQQKELEKAEQFPEGPDTEVSRMRQQLLKFHNDLRQAEERDYQMNYQLECLTEEKLCLEKDYETQPKPVELEKRAKALKDSSEELRKEVSQRRQEIHSLLEDMEARHKLMTREQRELDHKKDIIVNNQAELAQLLSVPGQLGKEIERINRKNMEVEKSKAALDEQLSEVTALQKMTEARCRSLEEEKREVRRQVEGCRAHLEAAEREHSMLQKEQEMTKEKEVIMMGQRGMLDINTGHCIMERKSVHENLARKQRERDRQLRELKKVELQLKMAQDALVHTQLLHDKTKSTRDAKPKSDRILKTRQEIQLEVEKLKRNLIHQQPVAEVETQLIEQCVEQEQKLMRQSHRLREELHTLRCLTQIKADEREQKSRDRHRAEQRYNRIKQELRGKSLVIHELKKQNQEVQSRLGVFAKLYDNIKGDRNKCVNLIQMASQRTAEMREKFKILDNEIEILRTNAINKEKLLQKSRLKHFHSHTIRDSLR
;
A
#
# COMPACT_ATOMS: atom_id res chain seq x y z
N MET A 1 30.57 -52.18 22.23
CA MET A 1 29.61 -52.72 23.21
C MET A 1 28.68 -53.69 22.49
N SER A 2 28.41 -54.90 22.94
CA SER A 2 29.13 -55.78 23.89
C SER A 2 28.74 -57.23 23.59
N GLN A 3 29.57 -58.21 23.94
CA GLN A 3 29.18 -59.63 23.94
C GLN A 3 28.58 -60.02 25.28
N ALA A 4 27.44 -60.71 25.25
CA ALA A 4 26.87 -61.65 26.24
C ALA A 4 25.40 -61.89 25.83
N GLY A 5 24.80 -63.09 25.85
CA GLY A 5 25.37 -64.42 26.14
C GLY A 5 24.76 -65.05 27.39
N GLU A 6 23.86 -66.02 27.22
CA GLU A 6 23.37 -66.89 28.30
C GLU A 6 22.87 -68.23 27.74
N GLN A 7 22.88 -69.28 28.58
CA GLN A 7 22.52 -70.67 28.24
C GLN A 7 21.46 -71.19 29.21
N THR A 8 20.70 -72.22 28.84
CA THR A 8 20.17 -73.22 29.81
C THR A 8 19.71 -74.51 29.10
N ASN A 9 19.67 -75.62 29.85
CA ASN A 9 19.48 -76.98 29.35
C ASN A 9 18.05 -77.54 29.59
N PRO A 10 17.64 -78.61 28.87
CA PRO A 10 16.36 -79.29 29.08
C PRO A 10 16.41 -80.39 30.18
N PRO A 11 15.26 -80.83 30.74
CA PRO A 11 15.13 -81.95 31.67
C PRO A 11 14.69 -83.28 31.01
N SER A 12 14.65 -84.37 31.79
CA SER A 12 14.40 -85.76 31.35
C SER A 12 13.45 -86.54 32.28
N GLY A 13 12.88 -87.64 31.79
CA GLY A 13 12.17 -88.73 32.49
C GLY A 13 12.01 -89.92 31.50
N GLY A 14 11.91 -91.20 31.86
CA GLY A 14 11.59 -91.87 33.14
C GLY A 14 10.17 -92.47 33.10
N GLY A 15 9.89 -93.73 33.48
CA GLY A 15 10.73 -94.87 33.90
C GLY A 15 9.89 -96.00 34.57
N GLY A 16 10.35 -97.26 34.56
CA GLY A 16 9.73 -98.43 35.24
C GLY A 16 9.55 -99.68 34.33
N GLY A 17 9.36 -100.90 34.85
CA GLY A 17 9.48 -101.39 36.25
C GLY A 17 8.73 -102.71 36.54
N GLY A 18 9.42 -103.72 37.11
CA GLY A 18 8.88 -105.03 37.57
C GLY A 18 9.50 -106.25 36.85
N GLY A 19 9.57 -107.46 37.41
CA GLY A 19 9.26 -107.93 38.78
C GLY A 19 8.96 -109.45 38.82
N GLU A 20 9.69 -110.24 39.61
CA GLU A 20 9.58 -111.71 39.72
C GLU A 20 9.30 -112.16 41.18
N GLU A 21 8.69 -113.34 41.39
CA GLU A 21 8.48 -113.96 42.72
C GLU A 21 8.75 -115.49 42.72
N GLU A 22 8.82 -116.06 43.93
CA GLU A 22 9.54 -117.30 44.31
C GLU A 22 8.76 -118.62 44.13
N THR A 23 9.44 -119.77 44.33
CA THR A 23 9.22 -120.66 45.50
C THR A 23 10.04 -121.97 45.47
N THR A 24 10.41 -122.50 46.65
CA THR A 24 10.91 -123.89 46.85
C THR A 24 10.38 -124.48 48.18
N PRO A 25 10.00 -125.79 48.24
CA PRO A 25 9.53 -126.45 49.46
C PRO A 25 10.56 -127.39 50.13
N LEU A 26 10.29 -127.81 51.38
CA LEU A 26 11.23 -128.50 52.28
C LEU A 26 10.88 -129.98 52.58
N LEU A 27 11.94 -130.80 52.69
CA LEU A 27 12.22 -131.87 53.69
C LEU A 27 11.09 -132.76 54.27
N ALA A 28 11.35 -134.07 54.27
CA ALA A 28 11.36 -134.90 55.49
C ALA A 28 12.09 -136.25 55.26
N LEU A 29 12.87 -136.72 56.24
CA LEU A 29 13.45 -138.08 56.29
C LEU A 29 13.53 -138.51 57.77
N ALA A 30 13.22 -139.77 58.07
CA ALA A 30 13.10 -140.30 59.43
C ALA A 30 13.89 -141.62 59.58
N PRO A 31 14.33 -141.99 60.80
CA PRO A 31 15.65 -142.61 60.97
C PRO A 31 15.66 -144.14 60.84
N ASP A 32 16.77 -144.64 60.30
CA ASP A 32 17.17 -146.04 60.49
C ASP A 32 17.50 -146.32 61.96
N ALA A 33 17.13 -147.52 62.40
CA ALA A 33 17.42 -148.03 63.74
C ALA A 33 18.05 -149.42 63.61
N ASP A 34 19.39 -149.45 63.53
CA ASP A 34 20.16 -150.68 63.74
C ASP A 34 19.94 -151.18 65.17
N LEU A 35 19.17 -152.26 65.31
CA LEU A 35 19.15 -153.08 66.51
C LEU A 35 19.95 -154.35 66.27
N GLN A 36 21.26 -154.20 66.50
CA GLN A 36 22.21 -155.31 66.51
C GLN A 36 21.92 -156.27 67.68
N GLU A 37 22.09 -157.57 67.39
CA GLU A 37 22.31 -158.70 68.29
C GLU A 37 22.17 -158.51 69.82
N GLU A 38 20.98 -158.78 70.39
CA GLU A 38 20.93 -159.37 71.76
C GLU A 38 19.62 -160.11 72.06
N SER A 39 19.53 -161.41 71.69
CA SER A 39 18.66 -162.44 72.33
C SER A 39 18.84 -163.85 71.73
N LEU A 40 20.07 -164.27 71.45
CA LEU A 40 20.40 -165.69 71.18
C LEU A 40 20.45 -166.51 72.50
N ALA A 41 19.39 -166.44 73.30
CA ALA A 41 19.39 -166.95 74.67
C ALA A 41 18.01 -167.48 75.12
N LEU A 42 17.59 -168.61 74.55
CA LEU A 42 16.94 -169.75 75.24
C LEU A 42 16.53 -170.82 74.21
N GLY A 43 17.31 -171.89 74.13
CA GLY A 43 16.96 -173.08 73.35
C GLY A 43 15.72 -173.81 73.91
N PRO A 44 15.28 -174.92 73.28
CA PRO A 44 14.07 -175.64 73.64
C PRO A 44 14.16 -176.27 75.05
N THR A 45 13.88 -175.46 76.06
CA THR A 45 13.85 -175.86 77.46
C THR A 45 12.59 -176.69 77.65
N HIS A 46 12.76 -178.01 77.68
CA HIS A 46 11.66 -178.96 77.81
C HIS A 46 10.75 -178.57 78.98
N VAL A 47 9.43 -178.53 78.79
CA VAL A 47 8.47 -177.95 79.76
C VAL A 47 8.62 -178.55 81.16
N SER A 48 9.00 -179.83 81.23
CA SER A 48 9.34 -180.59 82.44
C SER A 48 10.51 -180.04 83.27
N ALA A 49 11.40 -179.22 82.69
CA ALA A 49 12.52 -178.56 83.37
C ALA A 49 12.18 -177.13 83.84
N SER A 50 11.00 -176.60 83.51
CA SER A 50 10.58 -175.24 83.91
C SER A 50 10.61 -175.06 85.44
N PRO A 51 11.07 -173.90 85.97
CA PRO A 51 10.95 -173.56 87.39
C PRO A 51 9.51 -173.68 87.94
N ALA A 52 8.49 -173.45 87.10
CA ALA A 52 7.10 -173.65 87.46
C ALA A 52 6.74 -175.14 87.64
N PHE A 53 7.27 -176.03 86.80
CA PHE A 53 7.13 -177.48 86.99
C PHE A 53 7.87 -177.95 88.25
N GLN A 54 9.08 -177.45 88.49
CA GLN A 54 9.85 -177.75 89.70
C GLN A 54 9.13 -177.29 90.99
N CYS A 55 8.53 -176.09 91.00
CA CYS A 55 7.67 -175.63 92.10
C CYS A 55 6.43 -176.52 92.28
N LEU A 56 5.77 -176.96 91.21
CA LEU A 56 4.62 -177.86 91.29
C LEU A 56 5.02 -179.24 91.85
N ASP A 57 6.21 -179.76 91.51
CA ASP A 57 6.73 -181.01 92.06
C ASP A 57 7.19 -180.87 93.53
N GLN A 58 7.74 -179.73 93.94
CA GLN A 58 7.97 -179.43 95.36
C GLN A 58 6.66 -179.33 96.16
N LEU A 59 5.63 -178.68 95.62
CA LEU A 59 4.33 -178.59 96.28
C LEU A 59 3.61 -179.95 96.37
N PHE A 60 3.83 -180.83 95.39
CA PHE A 60 3.33 -182.21 95.42
C PHE A 60 4.11 -183.08 96.43
N SER A 61 5.44 -183.07 96.39
CA SER A 61 6.30 -183.86 97.29
C SER A 61 6.27 -183.39 98.76
N THR A 62 5.93 -182.12 99.02
CA THR A 62 5.59 -181.62 100.37
C THR A 62 4.14 -181.87 100.77
N GLY A 63 3.37 -182.64 99.98
CA GLY A 63 2.00 -183.05 100.29
C GLY A 63 0.92 -181.95 100.20
N LYS A 64 1.28 -180.73 99.78
CA LYS A 64 0.39 -179.56 99.78
C LYS A 64 -0.64 -179.55 98.65
N ILE A 65 -0.46 -180.39 97.62
CA ILE A 65 -1.43 -180.59 96.53
C ILE A 65 -1.56 -182.08 96.17
N SER A 66 -2.76 -182.52 95.80
CA SER A 66 -2.97 -183.87 95.27
C SER A 66 -2.35 -184.04 93.89
N GLY A 67 -1.99 -185.28 93.52
CA GLY A 67 -1.49 -185.59 92.17
C GLY A 67 -2.46 -185.18 91.06
N THR A 68 -3.77 -185.28 91.29
CA THR A 68 -4.80 -184.81 90.35
C THR A 68 -4.81 -183.29 90.16
N LYS A 69 -4.48 -182.51 91.21
CA LYS A 69 -4.37 -181.04 91.14
C LYS A 69 -3.04 -180.63 90.51
N ALA A 70 -1.95 -181.31 90.84
CA ALA A 70 -0.65 -181.14 90.19
C ALA A 70 -0.72 -181.43 88.68
N ALA A 71 -1.37 -182.52 88.27
CA ALA A 71 -1.57 -182.87 86.87
C ALA A 71 -2.37 -181.80 86.09
N LYS A 72 -3.47 -181.28 86.66
CA LYS A 72 -4.22 -180.17 86.06
C LYS A 72 -3.38 -178.89 85.91
N LEU A 73 -2.61 -178.51 86.92
CA LEU A 73 -1.75 -177.32 86.86
C LEU A 73 -0.60 -177.49 85.86
N LYS A 74 0.02 -178.67 85.80
CA LYS A 74 1.02 -179.01 84.78
C LYS A 74 0.45 -178.97 83.37
N ALA A 75 -0.73 -179.55 83.13
CA ALA A 75 -1.42 -179.46 81.84
C ALA A 75 -1.78 -178.01 81.46
N SER A 76 -2.23 -177.20 82.43
CA SER A 76 -2.50 -175.77 82.22
C SER A 76 -1.24 -174.96 81.89
N PHE A 77 -0.10 -175.29 82.51
CA PHE A 77 1.18 -174.64 82.19
C PHE A 77 1.73 -175.08 80.83
N SER A 78 1.60 -176.37 80.46
CA SER A 78 1.92 -176.84 79.11
C SER A 78 1.09 -176.11 78.06
N LEU A 79 -0.24 -176.04 78.25
CA LEU A 79 -1.14 -175.33 77.33
C LEU A 79 -0.75 -173.84 77.17
N LEU A 80 -0.40 -173.16 78.27
CA LEU A 80 0.07 -171.78 78.23
C LEU A 80 1.43 -171.64 77.52
N HIS A 81 2.36 -172.58 77.75
CA HIS A 81 3.66 -172.61 77.07
C HIS A 81 3.51 -172.87 75.58
N ASP A 82 2.68 -173.83 75.17
CA ASP A 82 2.40 -174.12 73.76
C ASP A 82 1.65 -172.97 73.07
N THR A 83 0.78 -172.25 73.79
CA THR A 83 0.15 -171.00 73.32
C THR A 83 1.17 -169.88 73.15
N LEU A 84 2.06 -169.66 74.12
CA LEU A 84 3.13 -168.66 74.01
C LEU A 84 4.10 -168.98 72.87
N LYS A 85 4.48 -170.26 72.73
CA LYS A 85 5.37 -170.76 71.70
C LYS A 85 4.76 -170.64 70.30
N SER A 86 3.47 -170.95 70.13
CA SER A 86 2.75 -170.75 68.87
C SER A 86 2.56 -169.27 68.55
N SER A 87 2.33 -168.42 69.56
CA SER A 87 2.33 -166.96 69.42
C SER A 87 3.68 -166.45 68.92
N GLN A 88 4.78 -166.80 69.59
CA GLN A 88 6.16 -166.47 69.17
C GLN A 88 6.47 -167.00 67.76
N GLN A 89 6.01 -168.21 67.41
CA GLN A 89 6.14 -168.75 66.05
C GLN A 89 5.25 -168.04 65.02
N SER A 90 4.18 -167.35 65.42
CA SER A 90 3.41 -166.47 64.53
C SER A 90 4.07 -165.10 64.38
N GLU A 91 4.60 -164.53 65.46
CA GLU A 91 5.37 -163.29 65.49
C GLU A 91 6.64 -163.38 64.64
N ILE A 92 7.42 -164.48 64.78
CA ILE A 92 8.59 -164.75 63.94
C ILE A 92 8.21 -164.91 62.47
N ARG A 93 7.05 -165.50 62.15
CA ARG A 93 6.55 -165.60 60.77
C ARG A 93 6.14 -164.24 60.22
N LEU A 94 5.40 -163.44 60.98
CA LEU A 94 5.02 -162.07 60.61
C LEU A 94 6.24 -161.16 60.47
N LEU A 95 7.30 -161.33 61.27
CA LEU A 95 8.58 -160.63 61.11
C LEU A 95 9.36 -161.10 59.87
N GLN A 96 9.30 -162.39 59.52
CA GLN A 96 9.88 -162.89 58.27
C GLN A 96 9.10 -162.41 57.04
N GLU A 97 7.77 -162.33 57.13
CA GLU A 97 6.90 -161.75 56.10
C GLU A 97 7.14 -160.24 55.98
N ALA A 98 7.22 -159.49 57.08
CA ALA A 98 7.57 -158.07 57.07
C ALA A 98 8.98 -157.82 56.49
N LYS A 99 9.97 -158.67 56.79
CA LYS A 99 11.30 -158.61 56.16
C LYS A 99 11.25 -158.93 54.65
N ARG A 100 10.42 -159.89 54.22
CA ARG A 100 10.18 -160.17 52.79
C ARG A 100 9.48 -158.99 52.11
N PHE A 101 8.42 -158.44 52.70
CA PHE A 101 7.72 -157.27 52.16
C PHE A 101 8.58 -156.01 52.16
N ARG A 102 9.47 -155.81 53.13
CA ARG A 102 10.45 -154.71 53.10
C ARG A 102 11.50 -154.94 52.02
N ALA A 103 12.04 -156.14 51.86
CA ALA A 103 12.97 -156.46 50.77
C ALA A 103 12.31 -156.34 49.38
N GLU A 104 11.04 -156.71 49.27
CA GLU A 104 10.24 -156.58 48.05
C GLU A 104 9.83 -155.13 47.77
N LEU A 105 9.53 -154.33 48.81
CA LEU A 105 9.37 -152.87 48.70
C LEU A 105 10.68 -152.20 48.29
N GLU A 106 11.82 -152.58 48.86
CA GLU A 106 13.12 -152.07 48.43
C GLU A 106 13.48 -152.51 47.01
N ARG A 107 13.06 -153.72 46.58
CA ARG A 107 13.20 -154.18 45.19
C ARG A 107 12.34 -153.34 44.25
N GLN A 108 11.08 -153.10 44.62
CA GLN A 108 10.13 -152.29 43.86
C GLN A 108 10.52 -150.81 43.84
N GLN A 109 11.05 -150.25 44.94
CA GLN A 109 11.63 -148.90 44.97
C GLN A 109 12.87 -148.82 44.09
N LYS A 110 13.79 -149.81 44.12
CA LYS A 110 14.97 -149.84 43.23
C LYS A 110 14.60 -150.12 41.75
N GLU A 111 13.39 -150.59 41.46
CA GLU A 111 12.82 -150.66 40.10
C GLU A 111 12.07 -149.37 39.73
N LEU A 112 11.43 -148.70 40.68
CA LEU A 112 10.80 -147.40 40.50
C LEU A 112 11.85 -146.31 40.27
N GLU A 113 12.91 -146.26 41.08
CA GLU A 113 14.09 -145.40 40.88
C GLU A 113 14.71 -145.60 39.50
N LYS A 114 14.75 -146.83 38.98
CA LYS A 114 15.23 -147.13 37.61
C LYS A 114 14.25 -146.75 36.50
N ALA A 115 12.99 -146.46 36.83
CA ALA A 115 11.97 -146.00 35.89
C ALA A 115 11.77 -144.47 35.95
N GLU A 116 11.94 -143.89 37.14
CA GLU A 116 11.93 -142.45 37.41
C GLU A 116 13.28 -141.78 37.08
N GLN A 117 14.39 -142.56 37.08
CA GLN A 117 15.60 -142.25 36.32
C GLN A 117 15.26 -142.28 34.82
N PHE A 118 14.72 -141.15 34.35
CA PHE A 118 14.52 -140.86 32.94
C PHE A 118 15.83 -141.16 32.20
N PRO A 119 15.85 -142.06 31.20
CA PRO A 119 17.10 -142.59 30.73
C PRO A 119 17.90 -141.56 29.91
N GLU A 120 18.85 -140.92 30.58
CA GLU A 120 20.25 -141.03 30.17
C GLU A 120 20.60 -142.53 30.09
N GLY A 121 20.10 -143.18 29.03
CA GLY A 121 20.35 -144.58 28.78
C GLY A 121 21.85 -144.80 28.58
N PRO A 122 22.35 -146.04 28.78
CA PRO A 122 23.76 -146.36 28.53
C PRO A 122 24.19 -145.80 27.17
N ASP A 123 25.40 -145.23 27.09
CA ASP A 123 25.87 -144.52 25.90
C ASP A 123 25.87 -145.45 24.68
N THR A 124 24.79 -145.33 23.92
CA THR A 124 24.42 -146.18 22.81
C THR A 124 24.13 -145.26 21.65
N GLU A 125 24.33 -145.76 20.43
CA GLU A 125 24.13 -144.97 19.22
C GLU A 125 22.72 -144.35 19.16
N VAL A 126 21.72 -145.05 19.71
CA VAL A 126 20.33 -144.57 19.82
C VAL A 126 20.17 -143.42 20.83
N SER A 127 20.83 -143.42 22.00
CA SER A 127 20.76 -142.30 22.95
C SER A 127 21.49 -141.06 22.41
N ARG A 128 22.67 -141.25 21.80
CA ARG A 128 23.40 -140.19 21.07
C ARG A 128 22.59 -139.62 19.91
N MET A 129 21.96 -140.45 19.08
CA MET A 129 21.10 -139.99 17.98
C MET A 129 19.86 -139.25 18.48
N ARG A 130 19.25 -139.65 19.63
CA ARG A 130 18.14 -138.92 20.24
C ARG A 130 18.57 -137.55 20.77
N GLN A 131 19.73 -137.45 21.43
CA GLN A 131 20.29 -136.17 21.86
C GLN A 131 20.62 -135.27 20.66
N GLN A 132 21.19 -135.82 19.58
CA GLN A 132 21.45 -135.09 18.34
C GLN A 132 20.16 -134.61 17.67
N LEU A 133 19.13 -135.45 17.57
CA LEU A 133 17.81 -135.08 17.04
C LEU A 133 17.15 -133.96 17.87
N LEU A 134 17.16 -134.08 19.21
CA LEU A 134 16.61 -133.05 20.08
C LEU A 134 17.39 -131.73 19.95
N LYS A 135 18.73 -131.80 19.86
CA LYS A 135 19.55 -130.62 19.60
C LYS A 135 19.22 -130.00 18.24
N PHE A 136 19.22 -130.76 17.15
CA PHE A 136 18.89 -130.24 15.82
C PHE A 136 17.46 -129.71 15.74
N HIS A 137 16.51 -130.27 16.48
CA HIS A 137 15.14 -129.74 16.57
C HIS A 137 15.09 -128.40 17.32
N ASN A 138 15.85 -128.26 18.41
CA ASN A 138 15.96 -126.99 19.14
C ASN A 138 16.73 -125.93 18.33
N ASP A 139 17.83 -126.30 17.67
CA ASP A 139 18.62 -125.43 16.79
C ASP A 139 17.79 -124.96 15.57
N LEU A 140 16.96 -125.86 15.01
CA LEU A 140 15.98 -125.56 13.95
C LEU A 140 14.91 -124.60 14.46
N ARG A 141 14.26 -124.91 15.59
CA ARG A 141 13.21 -124.05 16.16
C ARG A 141 13.72 -122.65 16.48
N GLN A 142 14.94 -122.53 17.01
CA GLN A 142 15.58 -121.24 17.26
C GLN A 142 15.93 -120.52 15.94
N ALA A 143 16.18 -121.25 14.85
CA ALA A 143 16.33 -120.66 13.52
C ALA A 143 14.99 -120.20 12.93
N GLU A 144 13.90 -120.96 13.09
CA GLU A 144 12.54 -120.60 12.70
C GLU A 144 12.04 -119.36 13.46
N GLU A 145 12.30 -119.29 14.78
CA GLU A 145 11.98 -118.12 15.61
C GLU A 145 12.79 -116.88 15.20
N ARG A 146 14.07 -117.05 14.81
CA ARG A 146 14.91 -115.97 14.25
C ARG A 146 14.46 -115.53 12.85
N ASP A 147 14.03 -116.47 12.01
CA ASP A 147 13.51 -116.18 10.67
C ASP A 147 12.18 -115.43 10.75
N TYR A 148 11.26 -115.85 11.62
CA TYR A 148 10.01 -115.13 11.91
C TYR A 148 10.26 -113.70 12.39
N GLN A 149 11.21 -113.49 13.32
CA GLN A 149 11.60 -112.15 13.78
C GLN A 149 12.21 -111.29 12.65
N MET A 150 13.03 -111.88 11.78
CA MET A 150 13.64 -111.18 10.65
C MET A 150 12.59 -110.81 9.59
N ASN A 151 11.66 -111.71 9.26
CA ASN A 151 10.58 -111.45 8.33
C ASN A 151 9.65 -110.34 8.84
N TYR A 152 9.29 -110.35 10.13
CA TYR A 152 8.52 -109.26 10.75
C TYR A 152 9.24 -107.90 10.67
N GLN A 153 10.56 -107.88 10.88
CA GLN A 153 11.36 -106.65 10.71
C GLN A 153 11.40 -106.19 9.24
N LEU A 154 11.50 -107.12 8.28
CA LEU A 154 11.45 -106.81 6.85
C LEU A 154 10.08 -106.28 6.42
N GLU A 155 8.98 -106.80 6.98
CA GLU A 155 7.63 -106.29 6.76
C GLU A 155 7.51 -104.84 7.28
N CYS A 156 7.88 -104.58 8.54
CA CYS A 156 7.86 -103.23 9.13
C CYS A 156 8.69 -102.22 8.32
N LEU A 157 9.90 -102.59 7.91
CA LEU A 157 10.78 -101.74 7.08
C LEU A 157 10.22 -101.53 5.66
N THR A 158 9.46 -102.49 5.13
CA THR A 158 8.78 -102.36 3.83
C THR A 158 7.59 -101.41 3.93
N GLU A 159 6.82 -101.45 5.02
CA GLU A 159 5.76 -100.49 5.29
C GLU A 159 6.30 -99.06 5.52
N GLU A 160 7.35 -98.91 6.33
CA GLU A 160 8.01 -97.62 6.55
C GLU A 160 8.54 -97.03 5.23
N LYS A 161 9.24 -97.84 4.42
CA LYS A 161 9.69 -97.45 3.08
C LYS A 161 8.53 -96.99 2.20
N LEU A 162 7.41 -97.72 2.18
CA LEU A 162 6.24 -97.39 1.38
C LEU A 162 5.56 -96.08 1.84
N CYS A 163 5.60 -95.76 3.14
CA CYS A 163 5.18 -94.47 3.67
C CYS A 163 6.13 -93.35 3.22
N LEU A 164 7.45 -93.53 3.37
CA LEU A 164 8.45 -92.54 2.96
C LEU A 164 8.43 -92.28 1.44
N GLU A 165 8.17 -93.29 0.61
CA GLU A 165 8.01 -93.12 -0.83
C GLU A 165 6.77 -92.27 -1.18
N LYS A 166 5.64 -92.46 -0.49
CA LYS A 166 4.42 -91.63 -0.66
C LYS A 166 4.63 -90.19 -0.16
N ASP A 167 5.31 -90.02 0.97
CA ASP A 167 5.65 -88.69 1.51
C ASP A 167 6.64 -87.94 0.60
N TYR A 168 7.50 -88.66 -0.13
CA TYR A 168 8.36 -88.09 -1.15
C TYR A 168 7.61 -87.76 -2.46
N GLU A 169 6.66 -88.60 -2.90
CA GLU A 169 5.82 -88.32 -4.08
C GLU A 169 4.85 -87.15 -3.87
N THR A 170 4.36 -86.94 -2.64
CA THR A 170 3.45 -85.84 -2.29
C THR A 170 4.17 -84.51 -2.02
N GLN A 171 5.50 -84.52 -1.84
CA GLN A 171 6.28 -83.29 -1.72
C GLN A 171 6.27 -82.48 -3.04
N PRO A 172 6.05 -81.15 -3.01
CA PRO A 172 6.03 -80.34 -4.21
C PRO A 172 7.38 -80.37 -4.94
N LYS A 173 7.36 -80.79 -6.21
CA LYS A 173 8.56 -80.91 -7.04
C LYS A 173 9.29 -79.55 -7.13
N PRO A 174 10.64 -79.52 -7.23
CA PRO A 174 11.40 -78.26 -7.15
C PRO A 174 10.97 -77.20 -8.18
N VAL A 175 10.53 -77.62 -9.37
CA VAL A 175 9.97 -76.74 -10.42
C VAL A 175 8.66 -76.06 -9.98
N GLU A 176 7.86 -76.68 -9.12
CA GLU A 176 6.66 -76.08 -8.54
C GLU A 176 6.99 -75.11 -7.40
N LEU A 177 7.98 -75.46 -6.57
CA LEU A 177 8.50 -74.55 -5.53
C LEU A 177 9.11 -73.30 -6.18
N GLU A 178 9.88 -73.45 -7.25
CA GLU A 178 10.41 -72.34 -8.04
C GLU A 178 9.30 -71.48 -8.66
N LYS A 179 8.27 -72.09 -9.27
CA LYS A 179 7.10 -71.37 -9.78
C LYS A 179 6.36 -70.59 -8.68
N ARG A 180 6.16 -71.18 -7.50
CA ARG A 180 5.53 -70.51 -6.34
C ARG A 180 6.41 -69.37 -5.82
N ALA A 181 7.71 -69.58 -5.67
CA ALA A 181 8.66 -68.57 -5.24
C ALA A 181 8.74 -67.40 -6.23
N LYS A 182 8.74 -67.68 -7.53
CA LYS A 182 8.67 -66.66 -8.57
C LYS A 182 7.37 -65.88 -8.53
N ALA A 183 6.21 -66.54 -8.48
CA ALA A 183 4.91 -65.85 -8.37
C ALA A 183 4.81 -64.95 -7.12
N LEU A 184 5.33 -65.41 -5.97
CA LEU A 184 5.43 -64.61 -4.75
C LEU A 184 6.38 -63.42 -4.90
N LYS A 185 7.51 -63.60 -5.59
CA LYS A 185 8.46 -62.51 -5.90
C LYS A 185 7.82 -61.47 -6.82
N ASP A 186 7.21 -61.90 -7.92
CA ASP A 186 6.59 -61.04 -8.92
C ASP A 186 5.45 -60.22 -8.29
N SER A 187 4.56 -60.86 -7.52
CA SER A 187 3.52 -60.19 -6.72
C SER A 187 4.09 -59.23 -5.67
N SER A 188 5.20 -59.59 -5.02
CA SER A 188 5.89 -58.68 -4.09
C SER A 188 6.50 -57.46 -4.79
N GLU A 189 6.91 -57.58 -6.06
CA GLU A 189 7.38 -56.45 -6.87
C GLU A 189 6.23 -55.57 -7.37
N GLU A 190 5.06 -56.14 -7.67
CA GLU A 190 3.83 -55.39 -7.97
C GLU A 190 3.37 -54.57 -6.76
N LEU A 191 3.29 -55.18 -5.57
CA LEU A 191 2.97 -54.47 -4.33
C LEU A 191 4.00 -53.37 -4.00
N ARG A 192 5.29 -53.59 -4.27
CA ARG A 192 6.31 -52.54 -4.13
C ARG A 192 6.11 -51.38 -5.12
N LYS A 193 5.65 -51.65 -6.35
CA LYS A 193 5.32 -50.63 -7.36
C LYS A 193 4.09 -49.83 -6.93
N GLU A 194 3.00 -50.49 -6.50
CA GLU A 194 1.81 -49.78 -6.00
C GLU A 194 2.15 -48.92 -4.77
N VAL A 195 2.83 -49.46 -3.75
CA VAL A 195 3.22 -48.68 -2.56
C VAL A 195 4.07 -47.45 -2.94
N SER A 196 4.90 -47.55 -3.97
CA SER A 196 5.68 -46.41 -4.47
C SER A 196 4.79 -45.38 -5.18
N GLN A 197 3.83 -45.81 -6.01
CA GLN A 197 2.85 -44.94 -6.65
C GLN A 197 1.95 -44.24 -5.62
N ARG A 198 1.40 -44.97 -4.63
CA ARG A 198 0.59 -44.39 -3.54
C ARG A 198 1.34 -43.33 -2.74
N ARG A 199 2.64 -43.52 -2.48
CA ARG A 199 3.49 -42.52 -1.81
C ARG A 199 3.63 -41.25 -2.66
N GLN A 200 3.75 -41.38 -3.98
CA GLN A 200 3.80 -40.25 -4.90
C GLN A 200 2.45 -39.54 -5.04
N GLU A 201 1.34 -40.27 -5.09
CA GLU A 201 -0.03 -39.73 -5.02
C GLU A 201 -0.23 -38.89 -3.75
N ILE A 202 0.12 -39.46 -2.58
CA ILE A 202 0.01 -38.77 -1.28
C ILE A 202 0.89 -37.51 -1.25
N HIS A 203 2.13 -37.57 -1.74
CA HIS A 203 3.01 -36.41 -1.77
C HIS A 203 2.45 -35.28 -2.64
N SER A 204 1.97 -35.62 -3.86
CA SER A 204 1.36 -34.65 -4.77
C SER A 204 0.08 -34.04 -4.17
N LEU A 205 -0.78 -34.84 -3.54
CA LEU A 205 -2.00 -34.36 -2.87
C LEU A 205 -1.69 -33.44 -1.68
N LEU A 206 -0.61 -33.68 -0.94
CA LEU A 206 -0.17 -32.79 0.15
C LEU A 206 0.33 -31.44 -0.38
N GLU A 207 1.12 -31.43 -1.45
CA GLU A 207 1.55 -30.20 -2.13
C GLU A 207 0.36 -29.41 -2.67
N ASP A 208 -0.61 -30.10 -3.27
CA ASP A 208 -1.84 -29.50 -3.81
C ASP A 208 -2.73 -28.92 -2.69
N MET A 209 -2.83 -29.59 -1.54
CA MET A 209 -3.50 -29.05 -0.35
C MET A 209 -2.77 -27.83 0.23
N GLU A 210 -1.45 -27.85 0.31
CA GLU A 210 -0.68 -26.72 0.82
C GLU A 210 -0.77 -25.51 -0.13
N ALA A 211 -0.76 -25.75 -1.45
CA ALA A 211 -0.98 -24.72 -2.47
C ALA A 211 -2.38 -24.08 -2.36
N ARG A 212 -3.44 -24.90 -2.17
CA ARG A 212 -4.80 -24.42 -1.93
C ARG A 212 -4.91 -23.63 -0.63
N HIS A 213 -4.22 -24.03 0.44
CA HIS A 213 -4.18 -23.29 1.71
C HIS A 213 -3.42 -21.94 1.56
N LYS A 214 -2.32 -21.91 0.81
CA LYS A 214 -1.59 -20.68 0.43
C LYS A 214 -2.41 -19.74 -0.45
N LEU A 215 -3.39 -20.25 -1.19
CA LEU A 215 -4.33 -19.45 -1.99
C LEU A 215 -5.47 -18.90 -1.10
N MET A 216 -6.15 -19.76 -0.33
CA MET A 216 -7.19 -19.36 0.64
C MET A 216 -6.72 -18.25 1.58
N THR A 217 -5.49 -18.36 2.11
CA THR A 217 -4.92 -17.36 3.02
C THR A 217 -4.55 -16.03 2.34
N ARG A 218 -4.44 -15.98 1.00
CA ARG A 218 -4.35 -14.73 0.23
C ARG A 218 -5.73 -14.12 0.00
N GLU A 219 -6.70 -14.94 -0.43
CA GLU A 219 -8.09 -14.51 -0.63
C GLU A 219 -8.70 -13.92 0.64
N GLN A 220 -8.42 -14.52 1.80
CA GLN A 220 -8.83 -13.99 3.10
C GLN A 220 -8.24 -12.61 3.39
N ARG A 221 -6.94 -12.39 3.14
CA ARG A 221 -6.29 -11.08 3.32
C ARG A 221 -6.85 -10.03 2.37
N GLU A 222 -7.13 -10.41 1.13
CA GLU A 222 -7.82 -9.54 0.17
C GLU A 222 -9.24 -9.18 0.61
N LEU A 223 -9.99 -10.15 1.16
CA LEU A 223 -11.34 -9.93 1.68
C LEU A 223 -11.30 -8.97 2.87
N ASP A 224 -10.36 -9.13 3.79
CA ASP A 224 -10.22 -8.24 4.95
C ASP A 224 -9.78 -6.84 4.53
N HIS A 225 -8.82 -6.69 3.61
CA HIS A 225 -8.47 -5.39 3.03
C HIS A 225 -9.66 -4.71 2.32
N LYS A 226 -10.53 -5.48 1.66
CA LYS A 226 -11.78 -4.97 1.05
C LYS A 226 -12.79 -4.52 2.12
N LYS A 227 -12.83 -5.13 3.32
CA LYS A 227 -13.62 -4.64 4.46
C LYS A 227 -13.08 -3.31 4.98
N ASP A 228 -11.76 -3.18 5.13
CA ASP A 228 -11.13 -1.93 5.58
C ASP A 228 -11.45 -0.77 4.63
N ILE A 229 -11.38 -1.00 3.32
CA ILE A 229 -11.80 -0.03 2.30
C ILE A 229 -13.28 0.33 2.44
N ILE A 230 -14.17 -0.63 2.71
CA ILE A 230 -15.61 -0.36 2.92
C ILE A 230 -15.82 0.49 4.18
N VAL A 231 -15.13 0.21 5.29
CA VAL A 231 -15.21 1.00 6.53
C VAL A 231 -14.68 2.42 6.33
N ASN A 232 -13.56 2.58 5.64
CA ASN A 232 -13.01 3.90 5.30
C ASN A 232 -13.98 4.69 4.39
N ASN A 233 -14.52 4.08 3.34
CA ASN A 233 -15.50 4.71 2.46
C ASN A 233 -16.81 5.08 3.20
N GLN A 234 -17.22 4.29 4.20
CA GLN A 234 -18.36 4.62 5.07
C GLN A 234 -18.05 5.81 5.99
N ALA A 235 -16.83 5.91 6.53
CA ALA A 235 -16.39 7.06 7.32
C ALA A 235 -16.28 8.34 6.47
N GLU A 236 -15.74 8.25 5.25
CA GLU A 236 -15.71 9.35 4.28
C GLU A 236 -17.14 9.78 3.89
N LEU A 237 -18.04 8.83 3.62
CA LEU A 237 -19.46 9.13 3.34
C LEU A 237 -20.14 9.83 4.52
N ALA A 238 -19.89 9.39 5.76
CA ALA A 238 -20.42 10.04 6.96
C ALA A 238 -19.89 11.47 7.13
N GLN A 239 -18.61 11.72 6.82
CA GLN A 239 -18.05 13.08 6.79
C GLN A 239 -18.72 13.92 5.71
N LEU A 240 -18.82 13.42 4.47
CA LEU A 240 -19.45 14.11 3.34
C LEU A 240 -20.93 14.43 3.60
N LEU A 241 -21.67 13.57 4.29
CA LEU A 241 -23.06 13.82 4.69
C LEU A 241 -23.20 14.98 5.70
N SER A 242 -22.13 15.36 6.43
CA SER A 242 -22.13 16.53 7.31
C SER A 242 -21.89 17.86 6.58
N VAL A 243 -21.25 17.81 5.40
CA VAL A 243 -20.84 19.01 4.63
C VAL A 243 -22.02 19.87 4.16
N PRO A 244 -23.16 19.34 3.66
CA PRO A 244 -24.32 20.14 3.28
C PRO A 244 -24.84 21.06 4.39
N GLY A 245 -24.83 20.61 5.66
CA GLY A 245 -25.25 21.40 6.81
C GLY A 245 -24.28 22.53 7.19
N GLN A 246 -23.02 22.42 6.77
CA GLN A 246 -22.02 23.50 6.89
C GLN A 246 -22.15 24.47 5.71
N LEU A 247 -22.25 23.95 4.49
CA LEU A 247 -22.41 24.76 3.27
C LEU A 247 -23.67 25.63 3.31
N GLY A 248 -24.81 25.14 3.83
CA GLY A 248 -26.02 25.95 3.97
C GLY A 248 -25.79 27.22 4.82
N LYS A 249 -25.07 27.08 5.95
CA LYS A 249 -24.72 28.21 6.84
C LYS A 249 -23.71 29.16 6.21
N GLU A 250 -22.82 28.65 5.37
CA GLU A 250 -21.84 29.46 4.62
C GLU A 250 -22.53 30.23 3.48
N ILE A 251 -23.45 29.59 2.75
CA ILE A 251 -24.29 30.20 1.70
C ILE A 251 -25.15 31.31 2.29
N GLU A 252 -25.81 31.09 3.44
CA GLU A 252 -26.54 32.16 4.14
C GLU A 252 -25.63 33.35 4.50
N ARG A 253 -24.41 33.09 4.97
CA ARG A 253 -23.44 34.13 5.35
C ARG A 253 -22.95 34.93 4.14
N ILE A 254 -22.73 34.25 3.02
CA ILE A 254 -22.36 34.87 1.73
C ILE A 254 -23.54 35.69 1.19
N ASN A 255 -24.76 35.16 1.22
CA ASN A 255 -25.95 35.87 0.73
C ASN A 255 -26.22 37.16 1.51
N ARG A 256 -26.09 37.15 2.85
CA ARG A 256 -26.21 38.37 3.67
C ARG A 256 -25.16 39.43 3.27
N LYS A 257 -23.89 39.03 3.11
CA LYS A 257 -22.82 39.92 2.64
C LYS A 257 -23.05 40.45 1.23
N ASN A 258 -23.55 39.62 0.31
CA ASN A 258 -23.90 40.07 -1.04
C ASN A 258 -25.02 41.12 -1.00
N MET A 259 -26.07 40.93 -0.19
CA MET A 259 -27.14 41.93 -0.03
C MET A 259 -26.65 43.25 0.60
N GLU A 260 -25.67 43.20 1.51
CA GLU A 260 -25.01 44.39 2.05
C GLU A 260 -24.17 45.12 0.99
N VAL A 261 -23.41 44.37 0.19
CA VAL A 261 -22.58 44.91 -0.91
C VAL A 261 -23.45 45.47 -2.04
N GLU A 262 -24.55 44.84 -2.42
CA GLU A 262 -25.47 45.36 -3.44
C GLU A 262 -26.18 46.64 -3.00
N LYS A 263 -26.59 46.75 -1.73
CA LYS A 263 -27.11 48.01 -1.15
C LYS A 263 -26.06 49.11 -1.15
N SER A 264 -24.82 48.80 -0.76
CA SER A 264 -23.70 49.74 -0.79
C SER A 264 -23.39 50.21 -2.23
N LYS A 265 -23.40 49.28 -3.19
CA LYS A 265 -23.25 49.59 -4.62
C LYS A 265 -24.35 50.50 -5.13
N ALA A 266 -25.63 50.21 -4.83
CA ALA A 266 -26.75 51.03 -5.27
C ALA A 266 -26.65 52.48 -4.75
N ALA A 267 -26.27 52.66 -3.48
CA ALA A 267 -26.05 54.00 -2.91
C ALA A 267 -24.87 54.74 -3.57
N LEU A 268 -23.80 54.04 -3.95
CA LEU A 268 -22.68 54.62 -4.70
C LEU A 268 -23.03 54.94 -6.16
N ASP A 269 -23.81 54.09 -6.83
CA ASP A 269 -24.31 54.33 -8.19
C ASP A 269 -25.25 55.57 -8.21
N GLU A 270 -26.06 55.76 -7.17
CA GLU A 270 -26.91 56.93 -6.98
C GLU A 270 -26.09 58.21 -6.74
N GLN A 271 -25.11 58.19 -5.81
CA GLN A 271 -24.19 59.31 -5.59
C GLN A 271 -23.38 59.68 -6.85
N LEU A 272 -22.94 58.69 -7.64
CA LEU A 272 -22.27 58.93 -8.92
C LEU A 272 -23.20 59.59 -9.94
N SER A 273 -24.50 59.27 -9.92
CA SER A 273 -25.51 59.93 -10.75
C SER A 273 -25.70 61.40 -10.36
N GLU A 274 -25.81 61.69 -9.05
CA GLU A 274 -25.90 63.05 -8.51
C GLU A 274 -24.66 63.89 -8.88
N VAL A 275 -23.46 63.38 -8.64
CA VAL A 275 -22.19 64.05 -8.99
C VAL A 275 -22.09 64.28 -10.51
N THR A 276 -22.53 63.32 -11.33
CA THR A 276 -22.56 63.47 -12.80
C THR A 276 -23.56 64.55 -13.25
N ALA A 277 -24.70 64.69 -12.56
CA ALA A 277 -25.68 65.74 -12.84
C ALA A 277 -25.13 67.13 -12.45
N LEU A 278 -24.53 67.24 -11.25
CA LEU A 278 -23.87 68.46 -10.77
C LEU A 278 -22.72 68.87 -11.71
N GLN A 279 -21.88 67.94 -12.15
CA GLN A 279 -20.83 68.21 -13.13
C GLN A 279 -21.42 68.84 -14.41
N LYS A 280 -22.44 68.22 -15.02
CA LYS A 280 -23.09 68.74 -16.24
C LYS A 280 -23.66 70.15 -16.04
N MET A 281 -24.26 70.44 -14.88
CA MET A 281 -24.73 71.79 -14.54
C MET A 281 -23.58 72.79 -14.41
N THR A 282 -22.47 72.42 -13.77
CA THR A 282 -21.28 73.30 -13.66
C THR A 282 -20.62 73.53 -15.01
N GLU A 283 -20.51 72.52 -15.87
CA GLU A 283 -19.98 72.67 -17.24
C GLU A 283 -20.84 73.63 -18.08
N ALA A 284 -22.17 73.50 -18.03
CA ALA A 284 -23.07 74.40 -18.72
C ALA A 284 -22.91 75.85 -18.26
N ARG A 285 -22.78 76.06 -16.93
CA ARG A 285 -22.51 77.38 -16.34
C ARG A 285 -21.14 77.94 -16.77
N CYS A 286 -20.10 77.11 -16.82
CA CYS A 286 -18.78 77.53 -17.30
C CYS A 286 -18.81 77.97 -18.76
N ARG A 287 -19.50 77.24 -19.64
CA ARG A 287 -19.65 77.61 -21.07
C ARG A 287 -20.36 78.95 -21.23
N SER A 288 -21.44 79.18 -20.48
CA SER A 288 -22.16 80.47 -20.44
C SER A 288 -21.27 81.62 -19.93
N LEU A 289 -20.49 81.42 -18.86
CA LEU A 289 -19.54 82.41 -18.37
C LEU A 289 -18.39 82.69 -19.37
N GLU A 290 -17.98 81.71 -20.17
CA GLU A 290 -17.02 81.90 -21.26
C GLU A 290 -17.59 82.69 -22.44
N GLU A 291 -18.90 82.57 -22.70
CA GLU A 291 -19.65 83.35 -23.69
C GLU A 291 -19.77 84.82 -23.25
N GLU A 292 -20.21 85.06 -22.02
CA GLU A 292 -20.23 86.40 -21.41
C GLU A 292 -18.82 87.03 -21.41
N LYS A 293 -17.79 86.27 -21.00
CA LYS A 293 -16.40 86.73 -21.03
C LYS A 293 -15.89 87.01 -22.45
N ARG A 294 -16.39 86.33 -23.49
CA ARG A 294 -16.06 86.64 -24.89
C ARG A 294 -16.74 87.95 -25.33
N GLU A 295 -18.02 88.12 -25.02
CA GLU A 295 -18.78 89.33 -25.36
C GLU A 295 -18.25 90.58 -24.64
N VAL A 296 -17.95 90.50 -23.35
CA VAL A 296 -17.34 91.61 -22.58
C VAL A 296 -15.98 92.01 -23.16
N ARG A 297 -15.15 91.06 -23.63
CA ARG A 297 -13.89 91.38 -24.32
C ARG A 297 -14.13 92.12 -25.63
N ARG A 298 -15.07 91.65 -26.46
CA ARG A 298 -15.49 92.33 -27.71
C ARG A 298 -15.98 93.76 -27.45
N GLN A 299 -16.71 93.98 -26.36
CA GLN A 299 -17.16 95.31 -25.94
C GLN A 299 -15.99 96.19 -25.50
N VAL A 300 -15.06 95.68 -24.68
CA VAL A 300 -13.84 96.42 -24.25
C VAL A 300 -12.95 96.77 -25.44
N GLU A 301 -12.78 95.86 -26.42
CA GLU A 301 -12.05 96.10 -27.66
C GLU A 301 -12.72 97.20 -28.51
N GLY A 302 -14.06 97.20 -28.61
CA GLY A 302 -14.82 98.27 -29.24
C GLY A 302 -14.69 99.63 -28.53
N CYS A 303 -14.85 99.67 -27.21
CA CYS A 303 -14.65 100.88 -26.40
C CYS A 303 -13.22 101.42 -26.53
N ARG A 304 -12.21 100.54 -26.58
CA ARG A 304 -10.82 100.92 -26.82
C ARG A 304 -10.63 101.52 -28.22
N ALA A 305 -11.19 100.92 -29.26
CA ALA A 305 -11.12 101.47 -30.62
C ALA A 305 -11.76 102.87 -30.71
N HIS A 306 -12.88 103.10 -30.01
CA HIS A 306 -13.49 104.42 -29.89
C HIS A 306 -12.63 105.42 -29.10
N LEU A 307 -12.01 105.00 -27.99
CA LEU A 307 -11.09 105.85 -27.23
C LEU A 307 -9.88 106.26 -28.09
N GLU A 308 -9.22 105.31 -28.74
CA GLU A 308 -8.09 105.60 -29.62
C GLU A 308 -8.50 106.48 -30.83
N ALA A 309 -9.75 106.44 -31.28
CA ALA A 309 -10.26 107.37 -32.29
C ALA A 309 -10.41 108.80 -31.73
N ALA A 310 -11.05 108.94 -30.56
CA ALA A 310 -11.22 110.23 -29.88
C ALA A 310 -9.87 110.86 -29.47
N GLU A 311 -8.86 110.06 -29.09
CA GLU A 311 -7.50 110.52 -28.81
C GLU A 311 -6.80 111.06 -30.06
N ARG A 312 -6.99 110.41 -31.22
CA ARG A 312 -6.47 110.90 -32.52
C ARG A 312 -7.16 112.20 -32.93
N GLU A 313 -8.48 112.30 -32.78
CA GLU A 313 -9.25 113.52 -33.03
C GLU A 313 -8.82 114.66 -32.10
N HIS A 314 -8.68 114.41 -30.80
CA HIS A 314 -8.15 115.39 -29.83
C HIS A 314 -6.73 115.84 -30.20
N SER A 315 -5.85 114.93 -30.61
CA SER A 315 -4.49 115.29 -31.06
C SER A 315 -4.50 116.16 -32.32
N MET A 316 -5.45 115.98 -33.23
CA MET A 316 -5.63 116.84 -34.40
C MET A 316 -6.18 118.22 -34.00
N LEU A 317 -7.26 118.27 -33.21
CA LEU A 317 -7.86 119.52 -32.72
C LEU A 317 -6.88 120.34 -31.87
N GLN A 318 -6.03 119.69 -31.08
CA GLN A 318 -4.99 120.37 -30.31
C GLN A 318 -3.96 121.05 -31.24
N LYS A 319 -3.49 120.36 -32.29
CA LYS A 319 -2.58 120.95 -33.29
C LYS A 319 -3.25 122.10 -34.03
N GLU A 320 -4.54 122.00 -34.35
CA GLU A 320 -5.30 123.12 -34.93
C GLU A 320 -5.42 124.30 -33.96
N GLN A 321 -5.57 124.04 -32.66
CA GLN A 321 -5.56 125.08 -31.62
C GLN A 321 -4.18 125.75 -31.46
N GLU A 322 -3.10 124.98 -31.55
CA GLU A 322 -1.72 125.49 -31.53
C GLU A 322 -1.44 126.35 -32.79
N MET A 323 -1.75 125.83 -33.98
CA MET A 323 -1.65 126.56 -35.26
C MET A 323 -2.55 127.81 -35.34
N THR A 324 -3.64 127.90 -34.57
CA THR A 324 -4.49 129.10 -34.51
C THR A 324 -3.98 130.11 -33.49
N LYS A 325 -3.44 129.67 -32.34
CA LYS A 325 -2.71 130.55 -31.41
C LYS A 325 -1.49 131.21 -32.09
N GLU A 326 -0.73 130.45 -32.88
CA GLU A 326 0.38 131.02 -33.67
C GLU A 326 -0.08 132.09 -34.65
N LYS A 327 -1.19 131.84 -35.38
CA LYS A 327 -1.80 132.84 -36.27
C LYS A 327 -2.29 134.07 -35.50
N GLU A 328 -2.85 133.90 -34.31
CA GLU A 328 -3.26 135.01 -33.44
C GLU A 328 -2.06 135.86 -33.00
N VAL A 329 -0.95 135.24 -32.59
CA VAL A 329 0.30 135.94 -32.24
C VAL A 329 0.85 136.73 -33.44
N ILE A 330 0.82 136.16 -34.65
CA ILE A 330 1.21 136.86 -35.88
C ILE A 330 0.29 138.06 -36.16
N MET A 331 -1.03 137.88 -36.05
CA MET A 331 -2.02 138.95 -36.24
C MET A 331 -1.88 140.06 -35.18
N MET A 332 -1.58 139.73 -33.93
CA MET A 332 -1.31 140.67 -32.86
C MET A 332 -0.03 141.48 -33.12
N GLY A 333 1.03 140.83 -33.62
CA GLY A 333 2.24 141.51 -34.09
C GLY A 333 1.98 142.46 -35.25
N GLN A 334 1.19 142.04 -36.24
CA GLN A 334 0.76 142.90 -37.36
C GLN A 334 -0.07 144.09 -36.88
N ARG A 335 -1.00 143.89 -35.92
CA ARG A 335 -1.77 145.00 -35.33
C ARG A 335 -0.85 146.00 -34.63
N GLY A 336 0.13 145.54 -33.84
CA GLY A 336 1.12 146.41 -33.21
C GLY A 336 1.92 147.25 -34.21
N MET A 337 2.31 146.68 -35.36
CA MET A 337 2.95 147.45 -36.43
C MET A 337 2.01 148.49 -37.05
N LEU A 338 0.72 148.16 -37.26
CA LEU A 338 -0.28 149.10 -37.78
C LEU A 338 -0.61 150.23 -36.80
N ASP A 339 -0.63 149.94 -35.49
CA ASP A 339 -0.80 150.94 -34.42
C ASP A 339 0.40 151.92 -34.40
N ILE A 340 1.64 151.41 -34.50
CA ILE A 340 2.86 152.25 -34.60
C ILE A 340 2.82 153.11 -35.87
N ASN A 341 2.51 152.53 -37.03
CA ASN A 341 2.45 153.26 -38.31
C ASN A 341 1.35 154.34 -38.29
N THR A 342 0.20 154.03 -37.69
CA THR A 342 -0.89 154.99 -37.49
C THR A 342 -0.47 156.12 -36.54
N GLY A 343 0.30 155.82 -35.48
CA GLY A 343 0.95 156.78 -34.61
C GLY A 343 1.88 157.72 -35.38
N HIS A 344 2.77 157.18 -36.23
CA HIS A 344 3.64 157.97 -37.11
C HIS A 344 2.83 158.89 -38.02
N CYS A 345 1.86 158.37 -38.78
CA CYS A 345 1.01 159.17 -39.68
C CYS A 345 0.23 160.28 -38.93
N ILE A 346 -0.20 160.03 -37.69
CA ILE A 346 -0.84 161.06 -36.84
C ILE A 346 0.14 162.15 -36.43
N MET A 347 1.39 161.81 -36.10
CA MET A 347 2.45 162.79 -35.78
C MET A 347 2.87 163.60 -37.02
N GLU A 348 3.05 162.95 -38.16
CA GLU A 348 3.34 163.62 -39.43
C GLU A 348 2.22 164.58 -39.82
N ARG A 349 0.95 164.15 -39.73
CA ARG A 349 -0.21 165.01 -39.97
C ARG A 349 -0.24 166.22 -39.04
N LYS A 350 0.11 166.07 -37.75
CA LYS A 350 0.24 167.20 -36.81
C LYS A 350 1.35 168.15 -37.24
N SER A 351 2.56 167.63 -37.50
CA SER A 351 3.72 168.40 -37.97
C SER A 351 3.42 169.18 -39.26
N VAL A 352 2.81 168.53 -40.26
CA VAL A 352 2.39 169.16 -41.52
C VAL A 352 1.31 170.22 -41.29
N HIS A 353 0.34 169.98 -40.40
CA HIS A 353 -0.68 170.97 -40.07
C HIS A 353 -0.10 172.19 -39.34
N GLU A 354 0.83 172.00 -38.39
CA GLU A 354 1.56 173.07 -37.71
C GLU A 354 2.47 173.85 -38.68
N ASN A 355 3.11 173.16 -39.64
CA ASN A 355 3.87 173.78 -40.72
C ASN A 355 2.98 174.63 -41.62
N LEU A 356 1.81 174.12 -42.03
CA LEU A 356 0.83 174.86 -42.82
C LEU A 356 0.30 176.07 -42.06
N ALA A 357 -0.06 175.92 -40.78
CA ALA A 357 -0.50 177.02 -39.92
C ALA A 357 0.58 178.10 -39.75
N ARG A 358 1.86 177.71 -39.59
CA ARG A 358 3.00 178.64 -39.59
C ARG A 358 3.14 179.37 -40.92
N LYS A 359 3.12 178.64 -42.05
CA LYS A 359 3.21 179.23 -43.41
C LYS A 359 2.03 180.13 -43.75
N GLN A 360 0.83 179.84 -43.26
CA GLN A 360 -0.34 180.70 -43.47
C GLN A 360 -0.27 181.99 -42.65
N ARG A 361 0.16 181.94 -41.39
CA ARG A 361 0.43 183.16 -40.59
C ARG A 361 1.51 184.04 -41.25
N GLU A 362 2.54 183.42 -41.81
CA GLU A 362 3.61 184.11 -42.53
C GLU A 362 3.11 184.72 -43.85
N ARG A 363 2.32 183.99 -44.66
CA ARG A 363 1.61 184.54 -45.82
C ARG A 363 0.77 185.75 -45.43
N ASP A 364 0.01 185.67 -44.35
CA ASP A 364 -0.89 186.75 -43.92
C ASP A 364 -0.12 187.95 -43.37
N ARG A 365 1.08 187.73 -42.80
CA ARG A 365 2.04 188.81 -42.51
C ARG A 365 2.52 189.44 -43.81
N GLN A 366 3.09 188.66 -44.72
CA GLN A 366 3.63 189.13 -46.00
C GLN A 366 2.57 189.84 -46.86
N LEU A 367 1.30 189.43 -46.80
CA LEU A 367 0.20 190.07 -47.55
C LEU A 367 -0.23 191.40 -46.92
N ARG A 368 -0.17 191.55 -45.59
CA ARG A 368 -0.32 192.85 -44.91
C ARG A 368 0.85 193.78 -45.21
N GLU A 369 2.06 193.23 -45.23
CA GLU A 369 3.32 193.92 -45.49
C GLU A 369 3.39 194.39 -46.96
N LEU A 370 2.99 193.53 -47.91
CA LEU A 370 2.77 193.85 -49.32
C LEU A 370 1.75 194.98 -49.49
N LYS A 371 0.55 194.89 -48.89
CA LYS A 371 -0.46 195.97 -48.99
C LYS A 371 0.03 197.31 -48.44
N LYS A 372 0.89 197.30 -47.41
CA LYS A 372 1.55 198.51 -46.91
C LYS A 372 2.57 199.05 -47.93
N VAL A 373 3.36 198.19 -48.55
CA VAL A 373 4.31 198.56 -49.61
C VAL A 373 3.61 198.99 -50.89
N GLU A 374 2.47 198.40 -51.28
CA GLU A 374 1.64 198.82 -52.42
C GLU A 374 1.06 200.22 -52.20
N LEU A 375 0.55 200.51 -50.99
CA LEU A 375 0.08 201.85 -50.63
C LEU A 375 1.22 202.86 -50.61
N GLN A 376 2.38 202.51 -50.04
CA GLN A 376 3.58 203.34 -50.08
C GLN A 376 4.10 203.55 -51.50
N LEU A 377 4.05 202.54 -52.36
CA LEU A 377 4.44 202.61 -53.76
C LEU A 377 3.49 203.52 -54.54
N LYS A 378 2.18 203.44 -54.30
CA LYS A 378 1.22 204.36 -54.92
C LYS A 378 1.45 205.80 -54.48
N MET A 379 1.58 206.04 -53.18
CA MET A 379 1.98 207.37 -52.66
C MET A 379 3.30 207.85 -53.25
N ALA A 380 4.28 206.95 -53.42
CA ALA A 380 5.57 207.25 -54.04
C ALA A 380 5.48 207.45 -55.56
N GLN A 381 4.51 206.86 -56.26
CA GLN A 381 4.24 207.08 -57.68
C GLN A 381 3.54 208.41 -57.90
N ASP A 382 2.51 208.72 -57.11
CA ASP A 382 1.85 210.03 -57.11
C ASP A 382 2.87 211.15 -56.78
N ALA A 383 3.71 210.93 -55.76
CA ALA A 383 4.83 211.81 -55.43
C ALA A 383 5.94 211.81 -56.49
N LEU A 384 6.20 210.71 -57.21
CA LEU A 384 7.20 210.65 -58.28
C LEU A 384 6.73 211.43 -59.51
N VAL A 385 5.44 211.40 -59.87
CA VAL A 385 4.90 212.24 -60.95
C VAL A 385 5.04 213.72 -60.59
N HIS A 386 4.70 214.10 -59.35
CA HIS A 386 4.93 215.46 -58.86
C HIS A 386 6.43 215.83 -58.82
N THR A 387 7.28 214.89 -58.39
CA THR A 387 8.73 215.11 -58.28
C THR A 387 9.40 215.15 -59.64
N GLN A 388 8.99 214.36 -60.63
CA GLN A 388 9.51 214.41 -62.00
C GLN A 388 9.29 215.80 -62.63
N LEU A 389 8.10 216.36 -62.43
CA LEU A 389 7.73 217.72 -62.84
C LEU A 389 8.57 218.81 -62.14
N LEU A 390 9.14 218.51 -60.97
CA LEU A 390 10.13 219.35 -60.26
C LEU A 390 11.60 218.99 -60.59
N HIS A 391 11.89 217.77 -61.04
CA HIS A 391 13.23 217.19 -61.19
C HIS A 391 13.89 217.58 -62.52
N ASP A 392 13.10 217.71 -63.58
CA ASP A 392 13.55 218.33 -64.84
C ASP A 392 13.97 219.81 -64.60
N LYS A 393 13.53 220.40 -63.49
CA LYS A 393 13.92 221.73 -63.02
C LYS A 393 15.15 221.76 -62.11
N THR A 394 15.73 220.62 -61.71
CA THR A 394 16.74 220.57 -60.62
C THR A 394 17.76 219.40 -60.67
N LYS A 395 17.79 218.54 -61.70
CA LYS A 395 18.65 217.33 -61.70
C LYS A 395 20.16 217.60 -61.91
N SER A 396 20.90 217.84 -60.83
CA SER A 396 22.38 217.83 -60.80
C SER A 396 22.99 217.35 -59.44
N THR A 397 23.71 216.19 -59.42
CA THR A 397 24.76 215.63 -58.45
C THR A 397 24.53 214.43 -57.40
N ARG A 398 25.30 213.25 -57.45
CA ARG A 398 26.24 212.53 -56.42
C ARG A 398 25.99 211.27 -55.37
N ASP A 399 26.88 210.16 -55.31
CA ASP A 399 27.50 209.04 -54.31
C ASP A 399 26.91 207.73 -53.45
N ALA A 400 27.65 206.54 -53.10
CA ALA A 400 27.29 205.25 -52.22
C ALA A 400 28.34 203.99 -51.83
N LYS A 401 28.12 202.90 -50.91
CA LYS A 401 28.94 201.53 -50.59
C LYS A 401 28.58 200.36 -49.43
N PRO A 402 29.02 198.98 -49.38
CA PRO A 402 28.74 197.78 -48.35
C PRO A 402 29.71 196.44 -48.02
N LYS A 403 29.48 195.41 -47.06
CA LYS A 403 30.20 193.97 -46.81
C LYS A 403 29.74 192.77 -45.73
N SER A 404 30.46 191.57 -45.43
CA SER A 404 30.13 190.24 -44.57
C SER A 404 31.35 189.31 -43.92
N ASP A 405 31.51 188.04 -43.28
CA ASP A 405 30.97 186.56 -43.07
C ASP A 405 31.71 185.49 -41.98
N ARG A 406 31.25 184.19 -41.60
CA ARG A 406 31.90 182.80 -41.08
C ARG A 406 31.76 181.88 -39.71
N ILE A 407 32.05 180.49 -39.65
CA ILE A 407 31.69 179.30 -38.64
C ILE A 407 32.63 177.93 -38.48
N LEU A 408 32.61 176.94 -37.44
CA LEU A 408 33.28 175.50 -37.34
C LEU A 408 33.14 174.39 -36.10
N LYS A 409 33.38 172.99 -36.23
CA LYS A 409 34.04 171.81 -35.36
C LYS A 409 33.38 170.52 -34.53
N THR A 410 34.06 169.29 -34.30
CA THR A 410 33.68 167.94 -33.54
C THR A 410 34.83 166.88 -33.12
N ARG A 411 34.78 165.93 -32.07
CA ARG A 411 35.65 164.66 -31.82
C ARG A 411 35.50 163.76 -30.49
N GLN A 412 35.00 162.47 -30.42
CA GLN A 412 35.21 161.59 -29.17
C GLN A 412 35.02 160.02 -29.05
N GLU A 413 34.49 159.19 -29.98
CA GLU A 413 33.73 157.94 -29.57
C GLU A 413 34.44 156.54 -29.40
N ILE A 414 35.75 156.36 -29.62
CA ILE A 414 36.35 155.03 -29.93
C ILE A 414 36.67 154.09 -28.72
N GLN A 415 36.31 154.43 -27.48
CA GLN A 415 36.88 153.78 -26.27
C GLN A 415 36.27 152.41 -25.83
N LEU A 416 35.17 151.92 -26.42
CA LEU A 416 34.27 150.96 -25.74
C LEU A 416 34.44 149.45 -26.02
N GLU A 417 35.14 149.01 -27.07
CA GLU A 417 35.06 147.58 -27.50
C GLU A 417 35.89 146.57 -26.68
N VAL A 418 36.91 147.02 -25.95
CA VAL A 418 37.96 146.15 -25.39
C VAL A 418 37.48 145.26 -24.22
N GLU A 419 36.46 145.67 -23.48
CA GLU A 419 35.96 144.96 -22.29
C GLU A 419 35.29 143.61 -22.56
N LYS A 420 34.86 143.35 -23.82
CA LYS A 420 33.95 142.25 -24.14
C LYS A 420 34.61 140.86 -24.15
N LEU A 421 35.91 140.78 -24.45
CA LEU A 421 36.58 139.50 -24.77
C LEU A 421 37.10 138.70 -23.55
N LYS A 422 37.34 139.35 -22.40
CA LYS A 422 37.96 138.70 -21.23
C LYS A 422 37.06 137.68 -20.50
N ARG A 423 35.75 137.65 -20.78
CA ARG A 423 34.76 136.89 -19.98
C ARG A 423 34.56 135.45 -20.44
N ASN A 424 35.03 135.07 -21.63
CA ASN A 424 34.70 133.79 -22.25
C ASN A 424 35.62 132.61 -21.86
N LEU A 425 36.74 132.85 -21.18
CA LEU A 425 37.78 131.83 -20.94
C LEU A 425 37.57 130.98 -19.67
N ILE A 426 36.65 131.38 -18.78
CA ILE A 426 36.51 130.80 -17.43
C ILE A 426 35.58 129.56 -17.39
N HIS A 427 34.93 129.18 -18.50
CA HIS A 427 33.87 128.16 -18.52
C HIS A 427 34.26 126.72 -18.91
N GLN A 428 35.55 126.40 -19.10
CA GLN A 428 36.00 125.06 -19.52
C GLN A 428 36.36 124.12 -18.34
N GLN A 429 35.39 123.84 -17.46
CA GLN A 429 35.59 122.95 -16.30
C GLN A 429 34.66 121.70 -16.15
N PRO A 430 33.53 121.51 -16.87
CA PRO A 430 32.59 120.41 -16.58
C PRO A 430 32.86 119.06 -17.29
N VAL A 431 33.98 118.90 -18.00
CA VAL A 431 34.20 117.72 -18.88
C VAL A 431 34.52 116.44 -18.09
N ALA A 432 35.32 116.54 -17.03
CA ALA A 432 35.82 115.38 -16.28
C ALA A 432 34.71 114.60 -15.52
N GLU A 433 33.65 115.29 -15.08
CA GLU A 433 32.54 114.65 -14.37
C GLU A 433 31.73 113.73 -15.30
N VAL A 434 31.55 114.12 -16.57
CA VAL A 434 30.84 113.33 -17.58
C VAL A 434 31.62 112.06 -17.95
N GLU A 435 32.94 112.16 -18.11
CA GLU A 435 33.81 111.00 -18.37
C GLU A 435 33.80 110.02 -17.19
N THR A 436 33.83 110.53 -15.96
CA THR A 436 33.75 109.70 -14.74
C THR A 436 32.41 108.95 -14.67
N GLN A 437 31.29 109.64 -14.92
CA GLN A 437 29.95 109.02 -14.95
C GLN A 437 29.80 107.97 -16.07
N LEU A 438 30.44 108.15 -17.23
CA LEU A 438 30.47 107.12 -18.28
C LEU A 438 31.22 105.86 -17.82
N ILE A 439 32.36 106.02 -17.13
CA ILE A 439 33.15 104.90 -16.62
C ILE A 439 32.36 104.12 -15.56
N GLU A 440 31.68 104.81 -14.63
CA GLU A 440 30.81 104.18 -13.63
C GLU A 440 29.65 103.40 -14.28
N GLN A 441 29.01 103.96 -15.32
CA GLN A 441 27.96 103.26 -16.07
C GLN A 441 28.49 102.02 -16.81
N CYS A 442 29.69 102.09 -17.40
CA CYS A 442 30.35 100.94 -18.03
C CYS A 442 30.66 99.83 -17.02
N VAL A 443 31.20 100.17 -15.84
CA VAL A 443 31.48 99.22 -14.75
C VAL A 443 30.19 98.60 -14.21
N GLU A 444 29.11 99.38 -14.05
CA GLU A 444 27.78 98.86 -13.71
C GLU A 444 27.27 97.85 -14.75
N GLN A 445 27.42 98.13 -16.05
CA GLN A 445 27.03 97.23 -17.13
C GLN A 445 27.87 95.95 -17.16
N GLU A 446 29.20 96.05 -17.04
CA GLU A 446 30.11 94.91 -16.97
C GLU A 446 29.79 94.00 -15.77
N GLN A 447 29.54 94.59 -14.59
CA GLN A 447 29.11 93.80 -13.42
C GLN A 447 27.75 93.14 -13.63
N LYS A 448 26.78 93.79 -14.30
CA LYS A 448 25.48 93.19 -14.63
C LYS A 448 25.65 92.01 -15.59
N LEU A 449 26.50 92.14 -16.61
CA LEU A 449 26.85 91.07 -17.55
C LEU A 449 27.60 89.92 -16.86
N MET A 450 28.54 90.20 -15.94
CA MET A 450 29.26 89.19 -15.16
C MET A 450 28.33 88.40 -14.22
N ARG A 451 27.34 89.08 -13.60
CA ARG A 451 26.28 88.43 -12.80
C ARG A 451 25.37 87.55 -13.67
N GLN A 452 25.00 87.98 -14.87
CA GLN A 452 24.27 87.14 -15.83
C GLN A 452 25.11 85.95 -16.30
N SER A 453 26.40 86.15 -16.58
CA SER A 453 27.33 85.11 -17.01
C SER A 453 27.58 84.03 -15.95
N HIS A 454 27.45 84.35 -14.66
CA HIS A 454 27.44 83.34 -13.58
C HIS A 454 26.14 82.54 -13.56
N ARG A 455 24.98 83.20 -13.57
CA ARG A 455 23.66 82.52 -13.60
C ARG A 455 23.55 81.55 -14.78
N LEU A 456 23.93 81.99 -15.99
CA LEU A 456 23.93 81.13 -17.18
C LEU A 456 24.91 79.94 -17.08
N ARG A 457 26.00 80.06 -16.32
CA ARG A 457 26.92 78.94 -16.02
C ARG A 457 26.34 77.97 -15.00
N GLU A 458 25.66 78.48 -13.97
CA GLU A 458 24.93 77.68 -12.97
C GLU A 458 23.76 76.90 -13.60
N GLU A 459 22.99 77.55 -14.47
CA GLU A 459 21.94 76.95 -15.28
C GLU A 459 22.50 75.87 -16.22
N LEU A 460 23.60 76.14 -16.94
CA LEU A 460 24.28 75.14 -17.79
C LEU A 460 24.81 73.94 -17.00
N HIS A 461 25.33 74.16 -15.79
CA HIS A 461 25.76 73.08 -14.90
C HIS A 461 24.56 72.21 -14.48
N THR A 462 23.47 72.84 -14.04
CA THR A 462 22.21 72.16 -13.66
C THR A 462 21.63 71.36 -14.83
N LEU A 463 21.59 71.94 -16.03
CA LEU A 463 21.18 71.26 -17.27
C LEU A 463 22.07 70.07 -17.61
N ARG A 464 23.39 70.17 -17.42
CA ARG A 464 24.33 69.05 -17.62
C ARG A 464 24.06 67.91 -16.62
N CYS A 465 23.88 68.23 -15.33
CA CYS A 465 23.56 67.25 -14.30
C CYS A 465 22.21 66.55 -14.58
N LEU A 466 21.16 67.31 -14.93
CA LEU A 466 19.86 66.74 -15.33
C LEU A 466 19.99 65.86 -16.58
N THR A 467 20.80 66.26 -17.57
CA THR A 467 21.04 65.46 -18.78
C THR A 467 21.72 64.13 -18.45
N GLN A 468 22.71 64.12 -17.55
CA GLN A 468 23.36 62.90 -17.08
C GLN A 468 22.38 61.99 -16.33
N ILE A 469 21.63 62.53 -15.35
CA ILE A 469 20.60 61.77 -14.61
C ILE A 469 19.57 61.15 -15.57
N LYS A 470 19.18 61.86 -16.64
CA LYS A 470 18.26 61.32 -17.66
C LYS A 470 18.92 60.33 -18.64
N ALA A 471 20.24 60.31 -18.77
CA ALA A 471 20.96 59.23 -19.45
C ALA A 471 21.02 57.98 -18.57
N ASP A 472 21.41 58.13 -17.30
CA ASP A 472 21.53 57.05 -16.32
C ASP A 472 20.17 56.38 -16.06
N GLU A 473 19.09 57.16 -15.94
CA GLU A 473 17.71 56.65 -15.89
C GLU A 473 17.36 55.80 -17.11
N ARG A 474 17.73 56.25 -18.33
CA ARG A 474 17.43 55.54 -19.57
C ARG A 474 18.20 54.22 -19.65
N GLU A 475 19.48 54.22 -19.28
CA GLU A 475 20.27 52.99 -19.26
C GLU A 475 19.74 52.02 -18.20
N GLN A 476 19.42 52.50 -16.99
CA GLN A 476 18.86 51.65 -15.94
C GLN A 476 17.51 51.04 -16.35
N LYS A 477 16.60 51.84 -16.91
CA LYS A 477 15.31 51.35 -17.46
C LYS A 477 15.53 50.34 -18.60
N SER A 478 16.56 50.51 -19.44
CA SER A 478 16.93 49.55 -20.48
C SER A 478 17.45 48.22 -19.89
N ARG A 479 18.36 48.28 -18.90
CA ARG A 479 18.90 47.11 -18.21
C ARG A 479 17.80 46.31 -17.49
N ASP A 480 16.88 46.99 -16.83
CA ASP A 480 15.75 46.34 -16.12
C ASP A 480 14.66 45.82 -17.07
N ARG A 481 14.38 46.50 -18.19
CA ARG A 481 13.57 45.94 -19.28
C ARG A 481 14.21 44.63 -19.78
N HIS A 482 15.50 44.64 -20.10
CA HIS A 482 16.18 43.46 -20.63
C HIS A 482 16.18 42.28 -19.62
N ARG A 483 16.36 42.55 -18.33
CA ARG A 483 16.20 41.56 -17.24
C ARG A 483 14.79 40.98 -17.20
N ALA A 484 13.75 41.81 -17.32
CA ALA A 484 12.36 41.36 -17.36
C ALA A 484 12.05 40.53 -18.63
N GLU A 485 12.57 40.95 -19.78
CA GLU A 485 12.41 40.28 -21.07
C GLU A 485 13.11 38.90 -21.11
N GLN A 486 14.29 38.77 -20.52
CA GLN A 486 14.93 37.48 -20.27
C GLN A 486 14.08 36.57 -19.37
N ARG A 487 13.56 37.09 -18.24
CA ARG A 487 12.68 36.33 -17.33
C ARG A 487 11.41 35.85 -18.02
N TYR A 488 10.73 36.73 -18.76
CA TYR A 488 9.55 36.39 -19.56
C TYR A 488 9.86 35.28 -20.57
N ASN A 489 10.97 35.36 -21.29
CA ASN A 489 11.34 34.34 -22.28
C ASN A 489 11.66 32.97 -21.64
N ARG A 490 12.28 32.93 -20.46
CA ARG A 490 12.46 31.68 -19.67
C ARG A 490 11.13 31.08 -19.25
N ILE A 491 10.25 31.89 -18.63
CA ILE A 491 8.91 31.46 -18.20
C ILE A 491 8.08 30.96 -19.41
N LYS A 492 8.21 31.59 -20.57
CA LYS A 492 7.56 31.18 -21.83
C LYS A 492 8.10 29.85 -22.39
N GLN A 493 9.39 29.56 -22.21
CA GLN A 493 9.97 28.25 -22.53
C GLN A 493 9.51 27.17 -21.53
N GLU A 494 9.52 27.46 -20.24
CA GLU A 494 8.98 26.55 -19.21
C GLU A 494 7.50 26.25 -19.43
N LEU A 495 6.69 27.25 -19.77
CA LEU A 495 5.26 27.07 -20.04
C LEU A 495 5.04 26.13 -21.23
N ARG A 496 5.86 26.24 -22.29
CA ARG A 496 5.85 25.33 -23.44
C ARG A 496 6.23 23.90 -23.02
N GLY A 497 7.31 23.73 -22.26
CA GLY A 497 7.71 22.43 -21.73
C GLY A 497 6.63 21.78 -20.85
N LYS A 498 6.06 22.54 -19.90
CA LYS A 498 4.94 22.11 -19.03
C LYS A 498 3.70 21.76 -19.87
N SER A 499 3.41 22.49 -20.94
CA SER A 499 2.30 22.20 -21.86
C SER A 499 2.50 20.89 -22.63
N LEU A 500 3.73 20.58 -23.06
CA LEU A 500 4.05 19.31 -23.71
C LEU A 500 3.91 18.13 -22.72
N VAL A 501 4.40 18.26 -21.49
CA VAL A 501 4.22 17.25 -20.44
C VAL A 501 2.73 17.02 -20.12
N ILE A 502 1.92 18.08 -20.05
CA ILE A 502 0.46 17.98 -19.86
C ILE A 502 -0.20 17.27 -21.06
N HIS A 503 0.28 17.46 -22.28
CA HIS A 503 -0.22 16.76 -23.46
C HIS A 503 0.11 15.26 -23.43
N GLU A 504 1.36 14.90 -23.09
CA GLU A 504 1.81 13.51 -22.94
C GLU A 504 1.02 12.78 -21.85
N LEU A 505 0.85 13.39 -20.67
CA LEU A 505 0.06 12.82 -19.58
C LEU A 505 -1.43 12.68 -19.93
N LYS A 506 -2.00 13.60 -20.72
CA LYS A 506 -3.37 13.47 -21.25
C LYS A 506 -3.50 12.28 -22.21
N LYS A 507 -2.53 12.09 -23.09
CA LYS A 507 -2.47 10.95 -24.02
C LYS A 507 -2.36 9.62 -23.26
N GLN A 508 -1.43 9.53 -22.30
CA GLN A 508 -1.29 8.34 -21.44
C GLN A 508 -2.57 8.04 -20.65
N ASN A 509 -3.26 9.06 -20.12
CA ASN A 509 -4.56 8.87 -19.47
C ASN A 509 -5.62 8.35 -20.46
N GLN A 510 -5.70 8.88 -21.68
CA GLN A 510 -6.61 8.36 -22.72
C GLN A 510 -6.30 6.89 -23.10
N GLU A 511 -5.03 6.51 -23.18
CA GLU A 511 -4.62 5.11 -23.39
C GLU A 511 -5.02 4.20 -22.22
N VAL A 512 -4.85 4.65 -20.97
CA VAL A 512 -5.29 3.92 -19.76
C VAL A 512 -6.81 3.80 -19.70
N GLN A 513 -7.56 4.87 -19.96
CA GLN A 513 -9.03 4.84 -20.04
C GLN A 513 -9.52 3.89 -21.14
N SER A 514 -8.84 3.87 -22.30
CA SER A 514 -9.16 2.94 -23.39
C SER A 514 -8.93 1.49 -22.97
N ARG A 515 -7.83 1.19 -22.26
CA ARG A 515 -7.56 -0.14 -21.69
C ARG A 515 -8.59 -0.53 -20.62
N LEU A 516 -8.97 0.39 -19.73
CA LEU A 516 -10.05 0.17 -18.75
C LEU A 516 -11.39 -0.13 -19.42
N GLY A 517 -11.73 0.57 -20.51
CA GLY A 517 -12.91 0.28 -21.33
C GLY A 517 -12.90 -1.10 -21.99
N VAL A 518 -11.73 -1.64 -22.34
CA VAL A 518 -11.57 -3.04 -22.80
C VAL A 518 -11.73 -4.02 -21.63
N PHE A 519 -11.13 -3.75 -20.46
CA PHE A 519 -11.30 -4.59 -19.27
C PHE A 519 -12.75 -4.63 -18.76
N ALA A 520 -13.49 -3.51 -18.83
CA ALA A 520 -14.91 -3.47 -18.48
C ALA A 520 -15.74 -4.41 -19.40
N LYS A 521 -15.51 -4.35 -20.71
CA LYS A 521 -16.15 -5.26 -21.69
C LYS A 521 -15.80 -6.74 -21.45
N LEU A 522 -14.54 -7.03 -21.13
CA LEU A 522 -14.12 -8.38 -20.74
C LEU A 522 -14.82 -8.86 -19.46
N TYR A 523 -14.95 -8.00 -18.45
CA TYR A 523 -15.66 -8.30 -17.21
C TYR A 523 -17.15 -8.55 -17.46
N ASP A 524 -17.84 -7.73 -18.25
CA ASP A 524 -19.25 -7.94 -18.57
C ASP A 524 -19.48 -9.21 -19.40
N ASN A 525 -18.56 -9.58 -20.30
CA ASN A 525 -18.59 -10.88 -20.99
C ASN A 525 -18.47 -12.04 -19.99
N ILE A 526 -17.46 -12.04 -19.12
CA ILE A 526 -17.23 -13.08 -18.10
C ILE A 526 -18.44 -13.18 -17.13
N LYS A 527 -19.02 -12.05 -16.74
CA LYS A 527 -20.23 -11.95 -15.92
C LYS A 527 -21.45 -12.52 -16.65
N GLY A 528 -21.58 -12.26 -17.95
CA GLY A 528 -22.58 -12.88 -18.82
C GLY A 528 -22.45 -14.40 -18.87
N ASP A 529 -21.23 -14.91 -19.09
CA ASP A 529 -20.95 -16.35 -19.14
C ASP A 529 -21.13 -17.03 -17.77
N ARG A 530 -20.73 -16.37 -16.67
CA ARG A 530 -21.04 -16.84 -15.31
C ARG A 530 -22.55 -17.01 -15.11
N ASN A 531 -23.35 -16.05 -15.59
CA ASN A 531 -24.79 -16.13 -15.48
C ASN A 531 -25.39 -17.23 -16.37
N LYS A 532 -24.85 -17.48 -17.58
CA LYS A 532 -25.22 -18.65 -18.40
C LYS A 532 -24.95 -19.96 -17.64
N CYS A 533 -23.77 -20.10 -17.03
CA CYS A 533 -23.40 -21.28 -16.25
C CYS A 533 -24.31 -21.49 -15.03
N VAL A 534 -24.63 -20.41 -14.28
CA VAL A 534 -25.58 -20.48 -13.15
C VAL A 534 -26.97 -20.94 -13.62
N ASN A 535 -27.48 -20.40 -14.73
CA ASN A 535 -28.76 -20.81 -15.29
C ASN A 535 -28.76 -22.28 -15.72
N LEU A 536 -27.67 -22.76 -16.35
CA LEU A 536 -27.52 -24.18 -16.71
C LEU A 536 -27.47 -25.10 -15.48
N ILE A 537 -26.78 -24.69 -14.41
CA ILE A 537 -26.75 -25.42 -13.13
C ILE A 537 -28.14 -25.48 -12.50
N GLN A 538 -28.91 -24.38 -12.52
CA GLN A 538 -30.29 -24.36 -12.05
C GLN A 538 -31.20 -25.28 -12.88
N MET A 539 -31.14 -25.21 -14.21
CA MET A 539 -31.90 -26.10 -15.11
C MET A 539 -31.56 -27.59 -14.90
N ALA A 540 -30.28 -27.91 -14.73
CA ALA A 540 -29.83 -29.28 -14.45
C ALA A 540 -30.31 -29.76 -13.07
N SER A 541 -30.25 -28.90 -12.05
CA SER A 541 -30.72 -29.19 -10.70
C SER A 541 -32.25 -29.44 -10.68
N GLN A 542 -33.01 -28.61 -11.41
CA GLN A 542 -34.45 -28.76 -11.58
C GLN A 542 -34.79 -30.08 -12.26
N ARG A 543 -34.21 -30.39 -13.43
CA ARG A 543 -34.39 -31.70 -14.11
C ARG A 543 -34.03 -32.88 -13.21
N THR A 544 -33.02 -32.73 -12.35
CA THR A 544 -32.62 -33.76 -11.39
C THR A 544 -33.62 -33.91 -10.24
N ALA A 545 -34.32 -32.84 -9.84
CA ALA A 545 -35.47 -32.93 -8.93
C ALA A 545 -36.65 -33.64 -9.61
N GLU A 546 -37.08 -33.15 -10.79
CA GLU A 546 -38.17 -33.74 -11.60
C GLU A 546 -37.95 -35.24 -11.88
N MET A 547 -36.71 -35.64 -12.18
CA MET A 547 -36.39 -37.06 -12.43
C MET A 547 -36.43 -37.90 -11.15
N ARG A 548 -36.02 -37.35 -10.00
CA ARG A 548 -36.15 -38.05 -8.70
C ARG A 548 -37.61 -38.21 -8.28
N GLU A 549 -38.48 -37.27 -8.63
CA GLU A 549 -39.93 -37.41 -8.42
C GLU A 549 -40.53 -38.47 -9.35
N LYS A 550 -40.11 -38.51 -10.62
CA LYS A 550 -40.49 -39.60 -11.55
C LYS A 550 -40.02 -40.98 -11.06
N PHE A 551 -38.81 -41.10 -10.53
CA PHE A 551 -38.35 -42.36 -9.92
C PHE A 551 -39.19 -42.76 -8.71
N LYS A 552 -39.51 -41.83 -7.79
CA LYS A 552 -40.43 -42.13 -6.66
C LYS A 552 -41.81 -42.61 -7.11
N ILE A 553 -42.36 -42.04 -8.20
CA ILE A 553 -43.64 -42.48 -8.76
C ILE A 553 -43.52 -43.91 -9.30
N LEU A 554 -42.44 -44.22 -10.03
CA LEU A 554 -42.17 -45.56 -10.56
C LEU A 554 -41.89 -46.60 -9.45
N ASP A 555 -41.17 -46.23 -8.39
CA ASP A 555 -40.94 -47.10 -7.22
C ASP A 555 -42.27 -47.44 -6.53
N ASN A 556 -43.12 -46.43 -6.29
CA ASN A 556 -44.48 -46.64 -5.75
C ASN A 556 -45.31 -47.55 -6.67
N GLU A 557 -45.25 -47.37 -7.99
CA GLU A 557 -45.94 -48.21 -8.96
C GLU A 557 -45.42 -49.66 -8.94
N ILE A 558 -44.10 -49.85 -8.80
CA ILE A 558 -43.47 -51.17 -8.62
C ILE A 558 -43.93 -51.82 -7.31
N GLU A 559 -44.06 -51.09 -6.20
CA GLU A 559 -44.58 -51.63 -4.94
C GLU A 559 -46.06 -52.02 -5.04
N ILE A 560 -46.89 -51.21 -5.72
CA ILE A 560 -48.29 -51.53 -6.01
C ILE A 560 -48.37 -52.80 -6.87
N LEU A 561 -47.56 -52.92 -7.92
CA LEU A 561 -47.51 -54.10 -8.79
C LEU A 561 -47.02 -55.35 -8.05
N ARG A 562 -45.97 -55.25 -7.21
CA ARG A 562 -45.50 -56.33 -6.34
C ARG A 562 -46.59 -56.79 -5.37
N THR A 563 -47.29 -55.85 -4.73
CA THR A 563 -48.38 -56.14 -3.78
C THR A 563 -49.55 -56.83 -4.50
N ASN A 564 -49.91 -56.36 -5.70
CA ASN A 564 -50.93 -56.99 -6.54
C ASN A 564 -50.53 -58.40 -7.01
N ALA A 565 -49.26 -58.63 -7.34
CA ALA A 565 -48.75 -59.96 -7.69
C ALA A 565 -48.84 -60.93 -6.49
N ILE A 566 -48.38 -60.50 -5.31
CA ILE A 566 -48.48 -61.29 -4.06
C ILE A 566 -49.94 -61.62 -3.72
N ASN A 567 -50.85 -60.67 -3.90
CA ASN A 567 -52.28 -60.90 -3.67
C ASN A 567 -52.90 -61.87 -4.70
N LYS A 568 -52.48 -61.81 -5.97
CA LYS A 568 -52.87 -62.80 -6.98
C LYS A 568 -52.33 -64.20 -6.66
N GLU A 569 -51.08 -64.33 -6.21
CA GLU A 569 -50.51 -65.63 -5.81
C GLU A 569 -51.26 -66.22 -4.60
N LYS A 570 -51.58 -65.41 -3.58
CA LYS A 570 -52.43 -65.83 -2.45
C LYS A 570 -53.81 -66.33 -2.89
N LEU A 571 -54.45 -65.65 -3.85
CA LEU A 571 -55.73 -66.07 -4.43
C LEU A 571 -55.60 -67.37 -5.23
N LEU A 572 -54.52 -67.51 -6.02
CA LEU A 572 -54.21 -68.73 -6.77
C LEU A 572 -53.93 -69.92 -5.84
N GLN A 573 -53.16 -69.73 -4.77
CA GLN A 573 -52.92 -70.75 -3.75
C GLN A 573 -54.21 -71.16 -3.04
N LYS A 574 -55.08 -70.19 -2.67
CA LYS A 574 -56.40 -70.47 -2.09
C LYS A 574 -57.32 -71.23 -3.06
N SER A 575 -57.21 -70.97 -4.37
CA SER A 575 -57.91 -71.72 -5.41
C SER A 575 -57.37 -73.15 -5.59
N ARG A 576 -56.04 -73.32 -5.64
CA ARG A 576 -55.37 -74.63 -5.67
C ARG A 576 -55.76 -75.49 -4.47
N LEU A 577 -55.77 -74.93 -3.26
CA LEU A 577 -56.19 -75.63 -2.04
C LEU A 577 -57.66 -76.03 -2.08
N LYS A 578 -58.56 -75.16 -2.56
CA LYS A 578 -59.98 -75.52 -2.79
C LYS A 578 -60.10 -76.68 -3.79
N HIS A 579 -59.43 -76.60 -4.93
CA HIS A 579 -59.49 -77.65 -5.95
C HIS A 579 -58.95 -78.98 -5.43
N PHE A 580 -57.81 -78.96 -4.73
CA PHE A 580 -57.25 -80.15 -4.08
C PHE A 580 -58.24 -80.76 -3.09
N HIS A 581 -58.81 -79.96 -2.19
CA HIS A 581 -59.80 -80.42 -1.21
C HIS A 581 -61.07 -80.98 -1.86
N SER A 582 -61.59 -80.35 -2.93
CA SER A 582 -62.69 -80.90 -3.74
C SER A 582 -62.33 -82.19 -4.46
N HIS A 583 -61.05 -82.41 -4.80
CA HIS A 583 -60.55 -83.68 -5.33
C HIS A 583 -60.53 -84.73 -4.23
N THR A 584 -59.92 -84.44 -3.07
CA THR A 584 -59.89 -85.34 -1.91
C THR A 584 -61.29 -85.76 -1.47
N ILE A 585 -62.26 -84.84 -1.43
CA ILE A 585 -63.67 -85.15 -1.13
C ILE A 585 -64.27 -86.10 -2.17
N ARG A 586 -64.05 -85.85 -3.47
CA ARG A 586 -64.54 -86.71 -4.56
C ARG A 586 -63.93 -88.11 -4.47
N ASP A 587 -62.63 -88.20 -4.17
CA ASP A 587 -61.90 -89.44 -4.10
C ASP A 587 -62.19 -90.21 -2.79
N SER A 588 -62.72 -89.54 -1.74
CA SER A 588 -63.30 -90.15 -0.54
C SER A 588 -64.80 -90.50 -0.64
N LEU A 589 -65.43 -90.24 -1.79
CA LEU A 589 -66.82 -90.58 -2.10
C LEU A 589 -66.90 -91.65 -3.21
N ARG A 590 -65.85 -92.47 -3.32
CA ARG A 590 -65.72 -93.66 -4.16
C ARG A 590 -65.37 -94.86 -3.29
#